data_AF-A0A9P6P454-F1
#
_entry.id   AF-A0A9P6P454-F1
#
_cell.length_a   1.000
_cell.length_b   1.000
_cell.length_c   1.000
_cell.angle_alpha   90.00
_cell.angle_beta   90.00
_cell.angle_gamma   90.00
#
_symmetry.space_group_name_H-M   'P 1'
#
loop_
_entity.id
_entity.type
_entity.pdbx_description
1 polymer ?
#
loop_
_entity_poly.entity_id
_entity_poly.type
_entity_poly.pdbx_seq_one_letter_code
_entity_poly.pdbx_strand_id
1 'polypeptide(L)'
;MSVNQIFADQSIYLNDLPTKDSQLDHLPQRVKTFVNKYRSTIPVQVDTSFNPDLSKIKSIKELRKAVDNLDVLPARNDMDRAFKRIAMHILNQITYAPHLLSDAKVANYSEQSTLVKFWCPILESFFSYDSRYELQWGDTESPTCQRQDLALKLDLRVVAAFEGFTMDAITGEAAKQAAITSKKLLNDKLKSSLATKAHLNLFVRSLKHLPDMHIGQVTIPIVQIMGLDFHLYGMKIVDKGLYIMDEYYKVTYPRSILELKKNGLTNIFTMLNIVIL
;
A
#
# COMPACT_ATOMS: atom_id res chain seq x y z
N MET A 1 -11.22 -4.38 27.80
CA MET A 1 -9.90 -3.73 27.94
C MET A 1 -10.05 -2.27 27.55
N SER A 2 -9.70 -1.33 28.43
CA SER A 2 -9.77 0.10 28.11
C SER A 2 -8.56 0.52 27.28
N VAL A 3 -8.74 1.48 26.37
CA VAL A 3 -7.69 2.02 25.47
C VAL A 3 -6.44 2.48 26.25
N ASN A 4 -6.60 2.85 27.53
CA ASN A 4 -5.53 3.35 28.38
C ASN A 4 -4.58 2.26 28.93
N GLN A 5 -4.96 0.98 28.91
CA GLN A 5 -4.10 -0.11 29.41
C GLN A 5 -3.05 -0.59 28.38
N ILE A 6 -3.19 -0.22 27.10
CA ILE A 6 -2.28 -0.64 26.01
C ILE A 6 -0.98 0.20 25.97
N PHE A 7 -0.92 1.32 26.70
CA PHE A 7 0.18 2.28 26.60
C PHE A 7 1.21 2.22 27.74
N ALA A 8 1.02 1.37 28.74
CA ALA A 8 1.75 1.49 30.01
C ALA A 8 3.06 0.71 30.13
N ASP A 9 3.44 -0.14 29.17
CA ASP A 9 4.58 -1.03 29.39
C ASP A 9 5.49 -1.14 28.17
N GLN A 10 6.57 -0.34 28.17
CA GLN A 10 7.87 -0.59 27.52
C GLN A 10 8.77 0.65 27.59
N SER A 11 9.45 0.83 28.72
CA SER A 11 10.60 1.73 28.85
C SER A 11 11.89 0.98 28.50
N ILE A 12 12.45 1.27 27.31
CA ILE A 12 13.85 0.92 27.01
C ILE A 12 14.59 2.21 26.66
N TYR A 13 15.79 2.36 27.22
CA TYR A 13 16.66 3.52 27.19
C TYR A 13 17.22 3.76 25.78
N LEU A 14 17.07 4.97 25.25
CA LEU A 14 17.85 5.53 24.16
C LEU A 14 18.29 6.92 24.64
N ASN A 15 19.57 7.09 24.96
CA ASN A 15 20.17 8.38 25.27
C ASN A 15 20.99 8.83 24.06
N ASP A 16 20.83 10.10 23.71
CA ASP A 16 21.66 10.93 22.82
C ASP A 16 21.72 10.54 21.33
N LEU A 17 20.88 11.20 20.52
CA LEU A 17 20.87 11.14 19.05
C LEU A 17 21.93 12.10 18.45
N PRO A 18 22.91 11.62 17.66
CA PRO A 18 23.75 12.45 16.82
C PRO A 18 23.20 12.58 15.39
N THR A 19 23.34 13.77 14.80
CA THR A 19 23.02 14.06 13.40
C THR A 19 24.27 13.93 12.52
N LYS A 20 24.28 12.98 11.55
CA LYS A 20 25.02 13.05 10.25
C LYS A 20 24.87 11.76 9.42
N ASP A 21 24.60 11.92 8.13
CA ASP A 21 24.31 10.87 7.12
C ASP A 21 25.48 9.92 6.74
N SER A 22 26.67 10.03 7.35
CA SER A 22 27.88 9.31 6.91
C SER A 22 28.15 7.95 7.57
N GLN A 23 27.17 7.30 8.20
CA GLN A 23 27.41 6.12 9.05
C GLN A 23 26.82 4.79 8.53
N LEU A 24 26.17 4.74 7.37
CA LEU A 24 25.66 3.46 6.87
C LEU A 24 26.77 2.48 6.50
N ASP A 25 27.97 2.95 6.14
CA ASP A 25 29.05 2.12 5.59
C ASP A 25 29.56 1.01 6.52
N HIS A 26 29.33 1.14 7.82
CA HIS A 26 29.71 0.13 8.81
C HIS A 26 28.60 -0.88 9.12
N LEU A 27 27.38 -0.68 8.61
CA LEU A 27 26.28 -1.59 8.86
C LEU A 27 26.42 -2.87 8.01
N PRO A 28 25.95 -4.03 8.52
CA PRO A 28 25.86 -5.24 7.72
C PRO A 28 25.12 -4.96 6.41
N GLN A 29 25.55 -5.58 5.30
CA GLN A 29 24.98 -5.31 3.97
C GLN A 29 23.45 -5.45 3.94
N ARG A 30 22.90 -6.41 4.70
CA ARG A 30 21.46 -6.57 4.92
C ARG A 30 20.77 -5.33 5.47
N VAL A 31 21.38 -4.66 6.45
CA VAL A 31 20.86 -3.45 7.08
C VAL A 31 20.99 -2.27 6.12
N LYS A 32 22.07 -2.19 5.33
CA LYS A 32 22.22 -1.14 4.29
C LYS A 32 21.17 -1.25 3.20
N THR A 33 21.04 -2.43 2.57
CA THR A 33 20.04 -2.70 1.53
C THR A 33 18.64 -2.43 2.07
N PHE A 34 18.39 -2.81 3.32
CA PHE A 34 17.14 -2.57 4.01
C PHE A 34 16.87 -1.08 4.25
N VAL A 35 17.79 -0.38 4.92
CA VAL A 35 17.62 1.04 5.24
C VAL A 35 17.42 1.84 3.97
N ASN A 36 18.15 1.53 2.90
CA ASN A 36 17.95 2.16 1.59
C ASN A 36 16.57 1.88 0.98
N LYS A 37 15.98 0.70 1.22
CA LYS A 37 14.63 0.36 0.76
C LYS A 37 13.55 1.16 1.47
N TYR A 38 13.74 1.43 2.77
CA TYR A 38 12.74 2.06 3.64
C TYR A 38 13.11 3.49 4.07
N ARG A 39 14.09 4.16 3.43
CA ARG A 39 14.72 5.37 4.00
C ARG A 39 13.96 6.67 3.85
N SER A 40 13.13 6.85 2.82
CA SER A 40 12.32 8.07 2.67
C SER A 40 11.44 8.07 1.43
N THR A 41 10.40 8.89 1.53
CA THR A 41 9.32 9.31 0.62
C THR A 41 9.74 9.90 -0.74
N ILE A 42 10.92 9.56 -1.27
CA ILE A 42 11.30 10.04 -2.60
C ILE A 42 10.42 9.32 -3.62
N PRO A 43 9.59 10.03 -4.41
CA PRO A 43 8.84 9.37 -5.46
C PRO A 43 9.85 8.73 -6.41
N VAL A 44 9.91 7.41 -6.41
CA VAL A 44 10.56 6.65 -7.48
C VAL A 44 9.97 7.20 -8.77
N GLN A 45 10.84 7.68 -9.67
CA GLN A 45 10.38 8.01 -11.01
C GLN A 45 9.72 6.76 -11.58
N VAL A 46 8.39 6.80 -11.66
CA VAL A 46 7.61 5.74 -12.28
C VAL A 46 8.12 5.64 -13.70
N ASP A 47 8.70 4.48 -14.07
CA ASP A 47 8.95 4.21 -15.47
C ASP A 47 7.59 4.09 -16.17
N THR A 48 7.14 5.23 -16.68
CA THR A 48 5.88 5.36 -17.43
C THR A 48 6.07 5.01 -18.90
N SER A 49 7.21 4.43 -19.30
CA SER A 49 7.41 4.00 -20.70
C SER A 49 6.38 2.96 -21.15
N PHE A 50 5.71 2.28 -20.20
CA PHE A 50 4.60 1.38 -20.48
C PHE A 50 3.21 2.06 -20.53
N ASN A 51 3.11 3.38 -20.30
CA ASN A 51 1.84 4.09 -20.31
C ASN A 51 1.40 4.37 -21.76
N PRO A 52 0.28 3.81 -22.25
CA PRO A 52 -0.24 4.18 -23.55
C PRO A 52 -0.45 5.71 -23.60
N ASP A 53 -0.25 6.33 -24.76
CA ASP A 53 -0.56 7.74 -24.96
C ASP A 53 -2.09 7.96 -24.93
N LEU A 54 -2.63 8.09 -23.72
CA LEU A 54 -4.06 8.27 -23.47
C LEU A 54 -4.55 9.66 -23.89
N SER A 55 -3.64 10.63 -24.11
CA SER A 55 -4.01 12.01 -24.41
C SER A 55 -4.85 12.13 -25.69
N LYS A 56 -4.61 11.21 -26.64
CA LYS A 56 -5.26 11.15 -27.95
C LYS A 56 -6.60 10.40 -27.95
N ILE A 57 -6.93 9.68 -26.90
CA ILE A 57 -8.17 8.90 -26.83
C ILE A 57 -9.34 9.86 -26.61
N LYS A 58 -10.34 9.82 -27.50
CA LYS A 58 -11.57 10.64 -27.44
C LYS A 58 -12.83 9.79 -27.44
N SER A 59 -12.73 8.50 -27.76
CA SER A 59 -13.86 7.60 -27.94
C SER A 59 -13.57 6.19 -27.41
N ILE A 60 -14.64 5.42 -27.15
CA ILE A 60 -14.54 4.00 -26.78
C ILE A 60 -13.87 3.19 -27.90
N LYS A 61 -14.08 3.53 -29.17
CA LYS A 61 -13.42 2.86 -30.30
C LYS A 61 -11.90 3.03 -30.26
N GLU A 62 -11.41 4.22 -29.91
CA GLU A 62 -9.97 4.47 -29.75
C GLU A 62 -9.43 3.82 -28.49
N LEU A 63 -10.22 3.77 -27.41
CA LEU A 63 -9.84 3.06 -26.19
C LEU A 63 -9.68 1.55 -26.44
N ARG A 64 -10.58 0.93 -27.21
CA ARG A 64 -10.44 -0.47 -27.66
C ARG A 64 -9.13 -0.70 -28.40
N LYS A 65 -8.82 0.16 -29.38
CA LYS A 65 -7.54 0.09 -30.09
C LYS A 65 -6.34 0.22 -29.14
N ALA A 66 -6.42 1.09 -28.14
CA ALA A 66 -5.37 1.22 -27.14
C ALA A 66 -5.20 -0.06 -26.31
N VAL A 67 -6.31 -0.71 -25.92
CA VAL A 67 -6.30 -2.03 -25.26
C VAL A 67 -5.65 -3.09 -26.16
N ASP A 68 -6.09 -3.20 -27.42
CA ASP A 68 -5.57 -4.20 -28.37
C ASP A 68 -4.07 -4.01 -28.61
N ASN A 69 -3.63 -2.76 -28.76
CA ASN A 69 -2.21 -2.42 -28.90
C ASN A 69 -1.43 -2.78 -27.62
N LEU A 70 -1.98 -2.49 -26.44
CA LEU A 70 -1.33 -2.81 -25.18
C LEU A 70 -1.17 -4.32 -24.99
N ASP A 71 -2.16 -5.11 -25.40
CA ASP A 71 -2.17 -6.57 -25.28
C ASP A 71 -1.03 -7.24 -26.07
N VAL A 72 -0.68 -6.70 -27.24
CA VAL A 72 0.42 -7.24 -28.05
C VAL A 72 1.81 -6.71 -27.68
N LEU A 73 1.90 -5.66 -26.85
CA LEU A 73 3.19 -5.11 -26.43
C LEU A 73 3.92 -6.08 -25.47
N PRO A 74 5.15 -6.53 -25.77
CA PRO A 74 5.89 -7.40 -24.88
C PRO A 74 6.34 -6.66 -23.61
N ALA A 75 6.28 -7.33 -22.46
CA ALA A 75 6.84 -6.82 -21.21
C ALA A 75 8.35 -7.10 -21.16
N ARG A 76 9.17 -6.14 -20.71
CA ARG A 76 10.64 -6.29 -20.67
C ARG A 76 11.12 -7.01 -19.41
N ASN A 77 10.34 -6.93 -18.34
CA ASN A 77 10.60 -7.54 -17.03
C ASN A 77 9.27 -7.85 -16.31
N ASP A 78 9.33 -8.43 -15.11
CA ASP A 78 8.13 -8.82 -14.36
C ASP A 78 7.35 -7.62 -13.80
N MET A 79 8.01 -6.50 -13.48
CA MET A 79 7.35 -5.26 -13.08
C MET A 79 6.56 -4.64 -14.23
N ASP A 80 7.13 -4.58 -15.44
CA ASP A 80 6.42 -4.17 -16.66
C ASP A 80 5.20 -5.06 -16.90
N ARG A 81 5.34 -6.38 -16.68
CA ARG A 81 4.23 -7.33 -16.80
C ARG A 81 3.12 -7.05 -15.80
N ALA A 82 3.47 -6.70 -14.56
CA ALA A 82 2.52 -6.28 -13.54
C ALA A 82 1.78 -5.00 -13.94
N PHE A 83 2.50 -3.94 -14.31
CA PHE A 83 1.88 -2.68 -14.75
C PHE A 83 1.03 -2.85 -16.00
N LYS A 84 1.45 -3.71 -16.95
CA LYS A 84 0.63 -4.10 -18.10
C LYS A 84 -0.70 -4.70 -17.68
N ARG A 85 -0.70 -5.68 -16.77
CA ARG A 85 -1.92 -6.34 -16.27
C ARG A 85 -2.86 -5.34 -15.59
N ILE A 86 -2.30 -4.42 -14.80
CA ILE A 86 -3.05 -3.37 -14.11
C ILE A 86 -3.69 -2.41 -15.12
N ALA A 87 -2.92 -1.91 -16.09
CA ALA A 87 -3.44 -1.04 -17.14
C ALA A 87 -4.54 -1.76 -17.93
N MET A 88 -4.28 -2.98 -18.41
CA MET A 88 -5.27 -3.79 -19.13
C MET A 88 -6.56 -3.99 -18.32
N HIS A 89 -6.46 -4.30 -17.03
CA HIS A 89 -7.61 -4.44 -16.16
C HIS A 89 -8.46 -3.16 -16.13
N ILE A 90 -7.83 -2.02 -15.85
CA ILE A 90 -8.49 -0.72 -15.77
C ILE A 90 -9.13 -0.32 -17.10
N LEU A 91 -8.35 -0.41 -18.20
CA LEU A 91 -8.82 -0.05 -19.52
C LEU A 91 -9.97 -0.96 -19.96
N ASN A 92 -9.92 -2.26 -19.68
CA ASN A 92 -11.00 -3.20 -20.00
C ASN A 92 -12.29 -2.88 -19.25
N GLN A 93 -12.22 -2.53 -17.95
CA GLN A 93 -13.40 -2.14 -17.18
C GLN A 93 -14.10 -0.92 -17.80
N ILE A 94 -13.34 0.11 -18.17
CA ILE A 94 -13.89 1.32 -18.79
C ILE A 94 -14.41 1.05 -20.21
N THR A 95 -13.74 0.18 -20.96
CA THR A 95 -14.06 -0.11 -22.36
C THR A 95 -15.26 -1.03 -22.55
N TYR A 96 -15.30 -2.11 -21.77
CA TYR A 96 -16.20 -3.24 -21.98
C TYR A 96 -17.23 -3.39 -20.86
N ALA A 97 -16.98 -2.83 -19.68
CA ALA A 97 -17.90 -2.89 -18.55
C ALA A 97 -18.22 -1.53 -17.91
N PRO A 98 -18.44 -0.43 -18.68
CA PRO A 98 -18.62 0.90 -18.09
C PRO A 98 -19.85 1.00 -17.17
N HIS A 99 -20.85 0.15 -17.38
CA HIS A 99 -22.03 0.07 -16.51
C HIS A 99 -21.68 -0.29 -15.05
N LEU A 100 -20.60 -1.06 -14.82
CA LEU A 100 -20.11 -1.41 -13.48
C LEU A 100 -19.52 -0.20 -12.72
N LEU A 101 -19.12 0.84 -13.45
CA LEU A 101 -18.44 2.03 -12.90
C LEU A 101 -19.40 3.19 -12.62
N SER A 102 -20.69 3.02 -12.94
CA SER A 102 -21.71 4.05 -12.67
C SER A 102 -21.93 4.27 -11.17
N ASP A 103 -22.18 5.51 -10.76
CA ASP A 103 -22.41 5.85 -9.34
C ASP A 103 -23.49 4.97 -8.70
N ALA A 104 -24.58 4.72 -9.42
CA ALA A 104 -25.67 3.87 -8.96
C ALA A 104 -25.24 2.41 -8.73
N LYS A 105 -24.34 1.85 -9.55
CA LYS A 105 -23.81 0.50 -9.32
C LYS A 105 -22.78 0.48 -8.20
N VAL A 106 -21.85 1.44 -8.19
CA VAL A 106 -20.79 1.52 -7.18
C VAL A 106 -21.37 1.69 -5.78
N ALA A 107 -22.39 2.54 -5.62
CA ALA A 107 -23.07 2.75 -4.33
C ALA A 107 -23.71 1.47 -3.77
N ASN A 108 -24.06 0.52 -4.63
CA ASN A 108 -24.69 -0.75 -4.28
C ASN A 108 -23.71 -1.91 -4.09
N TYR A 109 -22.41 -1.70 -4.35
CA TYR A 109 -21.43 -2.74 -4.10
C TYR A 109 -21.23 -2.96 -2.59
N SER A 110 -21.28 -4.22 -2.20
CA SER A 110 -20.66 -4.67 -0.96
C SER A 110 -19.16 -4.34 -0.98
N GLU A 111 -18.54 -4.26 0.17
CA GLU A 111 -17.09 -4.10 0.33
C GLU A 111 -16.30 -5.15 -0.47
N GLN A 112 -16.63 -6.43 -0.30
CA GLN A 112 -15.98 -7.53 -1.03
C GLN A 112 -16.12 -7.38 -2.56
N SER A 113 -17.31 -7.00 -3.04
CA SER A 113 -17.52 -6.74 -4.48
C SER A 113 -16.62 -5.63 -5.00
N THR A 114 -16.44 -4.55 -4.24
CA THR A 114 -15.54 -3.46 -4.59
C THR A 114 -14.09 -3.95 -4.64
N LEU A 115 -13.65 -4.68 -3.62
CA LEU A 115 -12.29 -5.23 -3.57
C LEU A 115 -12.02 -6.15 -4.77
N VAL A 116 -12.83 -7.19 -4.95
CA VAL A 116 -12.63 -8.22 -5.99
C VAL A 116 -12.69 -7.63 -7.40
N LYS A 117 -13.55 -6.63 -7.64
CA LYS A 117 -13.73 -6.06 -8.98
C LYS A 117 -12.68 -5.05 -9.36
N PHE A 118 -12.13 -4.29 -8.39
CA PHE A 118 -11.34 -3.10 -8.68
C PHE A 118 -9.94 -3.15 -8.06
N TRP A 119 -9.83 -3.46 -6.77
CA TRP A 119 -8.57 -3.30 -6.04
C TRP A 119 -7.73 -4.57 -5.93
N CYS A 120 -8.35 -5.73 -5.71
CA CYS A 120 -7.62 -7.01 -5.67
C CYS A 120 -6.85 -7.25 -6.97
N PRO A 121 -7.44 -7.10 -8.18
CA PRO A 121 -6.69 -7.33 -9.42
C PRO A 121 -5.47 -6.41 -9.57
N ILE A 122 -5.56 -5.18 -9.05
CA ILE A 122 -4.47 -4.21 -9.07
C ILE A 122 -3.35 -4.63 -8.12
N LEU A 123 -3.69 -4.83 -6.83
CA LEU A 123 -2.72 -5.14 -5.80
C LEU A 123 -2.09 -6.52 -6.02
N GLU A 124 -2.88 -7.53 -6.40
CA GLU A 124 -2.38 -8.86 -6.74
C GLU A 124 -1.40 -8.80 -7.90
N SER A 125 -1.75 -8.09 -8.99
CA SER A 125 -0.85 -7.94 -10.13
C SER A 125 0.47 -7.27 -9.72
N PHE A 126 0.40 -6.29 -8.83
CA PHE A 126 1.55 -5.52 -8.39
C PHE A 126 2.45 -6.27 -7.40
N PHE A 127 1.92 -6.99 -6.42
CA PHE A 127 2.78 -7.68 -5.46
C PHE A 127 3.24 -9.06 -5.97
N SER A 128 2.47 -9.71 -6.85
CA SER A 128 2.81 -11.04 -7.37
C SER A 128 4.01 -11.05 -8.33
N TYR A 129 4.55 -9.90 -8.77
CA TYR A 129 5.77 -9.91 -9.57
C TYR A 129 7.01 -10.26 -8.75
N ASP A 130 6.94 -10.13 -7.42
CA ASP A 130 8.04 -10.41 -6.50
C ASP A 130 7.59 -11.44 -5.46
N SER A 131 8.17 -12.63 -5.55
CA SER A 131 7.82 -13.79 -4.70
C SER A 131 8.11 -13.57 -3.21
N ARG A 132 8.74 -12.46 -2.83
CA ARG A 132 8.93 -12.07 -1.43
C ARG A 132 7.65 -11.54 -0.79
N TYR A 133 6.64 -11.16 -1.58
CA TYR A 133 5.39 -10.63 -1.07
C TYR A 133 4.24 -11.63 -1.24
N GLU A 134 3.41 -11.73 -0.22
CA GLU A 134 2.20 -12.54 -0.21
C GLU A 134 1.03 -11.68 0.28
N LEU A 135 -0.07 -11.67 -0.48
CA LEU A 135 -1.30 -10.97 -0.10
C LEU A 135 -2.22 -11.91 0.64
N GLN A 136 -2.72 -11.45 1.77
CA GLN A 136 -3.74 -12.14 2.55
C GLN A 136 -4.97 -11.24 2.65
N TRP A 137 -6.07 -11.68 2.04
CA TRP A 137 -7.35 -10.98 2.01
C TRP A 137 -8.38 -11.59 2.95
N GLY A 138 -9.35 -10.78 3.38
CA GLY A 138 -10.44 -11.19 4.26
C GLY A 138 -10.09 -11.01 5.74
N ASP A 139 -10.84 -11.63 6.64
CA ASP A 139 -10.69 -11.46 8.10
C ASP A 139 -9.45 -12.18 8.66
N THR A 140 -8.25 -11.69 8.33
CA THR A 140 -6.99 -12.37 8.69
C THR A 140 -6.36 -11.78 9.95
N GLU A 141 -5.75 -12.63 10.77
CA GLU A 141 -5.07 -12.22 12.00
C GLU A 141 -3.55 -12.29 11.84
N SER A 142 -2.86 -11.21 12.22
CA SER A 142 -1.40 -11.19 12.22
C SER A 142 -0.84 -11.98 13.40
N PRO A 143 0.10 -12.92 13.20
CA PRO A 143 0.82 -13.59 14.30
C PRO A 143 1.55 -12.61 15.23
N THR A 144 1.94 -11.45 14.72
CA THR A 144 2.59 -10.40 15.52
C THR A 144 1.61 -9.71 16.45
N CYS A 145 0.38 -9.45 15.99
CA CYS A 145 -0.68 -8.91 16.83
C CYS A 145 -1.11 -9.92 17.89
N GLN A 146 -1.28 -11.19 17.51
CA GLN A 146 -1.63 -12.27 18.45
C GLN A 146 -0.62 -12.42 19.59
N ARG A 147 0.69 -12.32 19.31
CA ARG A 147 1.75 -12.35 20.34
C ARG A 147 1.74 -11.16 21.30
N GLN A 148 0.99 -10.12 20.99
CA GLN A 148 0.78 -8.93 21.84
C GLN A 148 -0.64 -8.88 22.41
N ASP A 149 -1.37 -10.01 22.40
CA ASP A 149 -2.77 -10.12 22.83
C ASP A 149 -3.72 -9.16 22.09
N LEU A 150 -3.37 -8.82 20.84
CA LEU A 150 -4.19 -8.02 19.94
C LEU A 150 -4.92 -8.94 18.95
N ALA A 151 -6.18 -9.26 19.24
CA ALA A 151 -7.08 -10.02 18.36
C ALA A 151 -7.67 -9.14 17.24
N LEU A 152 -6.80 -8.53 16.43
CA LEU A 152 -7.19 -7.64 15.34
C LEU A 152 -7.28 -8.43 14.03
N LYS A 153 -8.47 -8.38 13.40
CA LYS A 153 -8.72 -8.92 12.07
C LYS A 153 -8.62 -7.81 11.03
N LEU A 154 -7.74 -7.99 10.05
CA LEU A 154 -7.41 -7.02 9.01
C LEU A 154 -7.87 -7.55 7.65
N ASP A 155 -8.57 -6.73 6.87
CA ASP A 155 -9.13 -7.08 5.55
C ASP A 155 -8.04 -7.37 4.50
N LEU A 156 -6.87 -6.74 4.66
CA LEU A 156 -5.70 -6.93 3.83
C LEU A 156 -4.45 -6.96 4.70
N ARG A 157 -3.57 -7.92 4.42
CA ARG A 157 -2.18 -7.90 4.87
C ARG A 157 -1.27 -8.23 3.70
N VAL A 158 -0.16 -7.49 3.59
CA VAL A 158 0.94 -7.88 2.70
C VAL A 158 2.06 -8.40 3.59
N VAL A 159 2.30 -9.70 3.50
CA VAL A 159 3.39 -10.36 4.21
C VAL A 159 4.63 -10.30 3.34
N ALA A 160 5.73 -9.81 3.87
CA ALA A 160 7.02 -9.78 3.19
C ALA A 160 8.00 -10.77 3.84
N ALA A 161 8.66 -11.56 3.01
CA ALA A 161 9.79 -12.40 3.38
C ALA A 161 11.11 -11.65 3.13
N PHE A 162 11.93 -11.54 4.16
CA PHE A 162 13.25 -10.91 4.11
C PHE A 162 14.26 -11.75 4.89
N GLU A 163 15.25 -12.31 4.18
CA GLU A 163 16.42 -12.99 4.76
C GLU A 163 16.10 -13.97 5.92
N GLY A 164 15.11 -14.85 5.72
CA GLY A 164 14.73 -15.88 6.70
C GLY A 164 13.76 -15.40 7.79
N PHE A 165 13.26 -14.17 7.70
CA PHE A 165 12.19 -13.65 8.54
C PHE A 165 10.99 -13.21 7.69
N THR A 166 9.79 -13.32 8.26
CA THR A 166 8.53 -12.89 7.64
C THR A 166 7.87 -11.84 8.52
N MET A 167 7.37 -10.77 7.90
CA MET A 167 6.64 -9.73 8.60
C MET A 167 5.42 -9.29 7.81
N ASP A 168 4.41 -8.81 8.53
CA ASP A 168 3.36 -8.00 7.93
C ASP A 168 3.97 -6.63 7.58
N ALA A 169 4.23 -6.42 6.30
CA ALA A 169 4.86 -5.22 5.76
C ALA A 169 3.85 -4.13 5.42
N ILE A 170 2.59 -4.49 5.22
CA ILE A 170 1.50 -3.54 4.96
C ILE A 170 0.24 -4.08 5.63
N THR A 171 -0.50 -3.20 6.30
CA THR A 171 -1.86 -3.51 6.78
C THR A 171 -2.88 -2.77 5.93
N GLY A 172 -4.08 -3.32 5.80
CA GLY A 172 -5.15 -2.64 5.10
C GLY A 172 -6.53 -2.97 5.62
N GLU A 173 -7.40 -1.96 5.55
CA GLU A 173 -8.82 -2.07 5.84
C GLU A 173 -9.63 -1.59 4.64
N ALA A 174 -10.81 -2.16 4.49
CA ALA A 174 -11.76 -1.82 3.46
C ALA A 174 -13.08 -1.36 4.07
N ALA A 175 -13.76 -0.47 3.36
CA ALA A 175 -15.12 -0.06 3.67
C ALA A 175 -15.92 0.10 2.37
N LYS A 176 -17.16 -0.39 2.36
CA LYS A 176 -18.10 -0.06 1.28
C LYS A 176 -18.42 1.44 1.28
N GLN A 177 -18.62 2.02 0.09
CA GLN A 177 -18.85 3.46 -0.07
C GLN A 177 -20.02 3.99 0.78
N ALA A 178 -21.13 3.26 0.80
CA ALA A 178 -22.32 3.64 1.56
C ALA A 178 -22.17 3.50 3.10
N ALA A 179 -21.13 2.81 3.59
CA ALA A 179 -20.87 2.65 5.02
C ALA A 179 -19.83 3.63 5.58
N ILE A 180 -19.32 4.53 4.74
CA ILE A 180 -18.34 5.53 5.16
C ILE A 180 -19.05 6.53 6.10
N THR A 181 -18.97 6.23 7.38
CA THR A 181 -19.32 7.14 8.47
C THR A 181 -18.02 7.54 9.16
N SER A 182 -17.98 8.72 9.79
CA SER A 182 -16.80 9.15 10.56
C SER A 182 -16.41 8.10 11.61
N LYS A 183 -17.38 7.42 12.22
CA LYS A 183 -17.13 6.35 13.18
C LYS A 183 -16.46 5.12 12.54
N LYS A 184 -16.98 4.62 11.42
CA LYS A 184 -16.38 3.47 10.71
C LYS A 184 -14.97 3.82 10.23
N LEU A 185 -14.80 4.99 9.62
CA LEU A 185 -13.50 5.51 9.19
C LEU A 185 -12.47 5.53 10.34
N LEU A 186 -12.85 6.11 11.48
CA LEU A 186 -11.95 6.22 12.64
C LEU A 186 -11.66 4.85 13.27
N ASN A 187 -12.65 3.95 13.32
CA ASN A 187 -12.45 2.60 13.84
C ASN A 187 -11.48 1.79 12.98
N ASP A 188 -11.65 1.82 11.65
CA ASP A 188 -10.77 1.10 10.72
C ASP A 188 -9.35 1.69 10.77
N LYS A 189 -9.23 3.02 10.79
CA LYS A 189 -7.93 3.70 10.97
C LYS A 189 -7.25 3.31 12.28
N LEU A 190 -7.99 3.32 13.40
CA LEU A 190 -7.47 2.92 14.71
C LEU A 190 -7.01 1.46 14.68
N LYS A 191 -7.82 0.57 14.10
CA LYS A 191 -7.51 -0.86 14.00
C LYS A 191 -6.20 -1.09 13.22
N SER A 192 -6.07 -0.53 12.01
CA SER A 192 -4.84 -0.63 11.23
C SER A 192 -3.66 0.03 11.90
N SER A 193 -3.87 1.16 12.58
CA SER A 193 -2.81 1.87 13.33
C SER A 193 -2.25 1.02 14.46
N LEU A 194 -3.12 0.36 15.25
CA LEU A 194 -2.67 -0.51 16.34
C LEU A 194 -1.93 -1.74 15.82
N ALA A 195 -2.43 -2.38 14.75
CA ALA A 195 -1.73 -3.50 14.13
C ALA A 195 -0.37 -3.08 13.58
N THR A 196 -0.32 -1.97 12.84
CA THR A 196 0.91 -1.45 12.25
C THR A 196 1.93 -1.02 13.30
N LYS A 197 1.49 -0.43 14.41
CA LYS A 197 2.37 -0.15 15.56
C LYS A 197 3.02 -1.43 16.08
N ALA A 198 2.23 -2.50 16.24
CA ALA A 198 2.75 -3.79 16.68
C ALA A 198 3.79 -4.36 15.71
N HIS A 199 3.54 -4.24 14.40
CA HIS A 199 4.46 -4.64 13.33
C HIS A 199 5.74 -3.81 13.33
N LEU A 200 5.63 -2.48 13.42
CA LEU A 200 6.76 -1.56 13.43
C LEU A 200 7.66 -1.80 14.64
N ASN A 201 7.07 -2.05 15.81
CA ASN A 201 7.83 -2.39 17.02
C ASN A 201 8.58 -3.70 16.89
N LEU A 202 7.92 -4.76 16.40
CA LEU A 202 8.59 -6.03 16.14
C LEU A 202 9.73 -5.84 15.13
N PHE A 203 9.44 -5.06 14.09
CA PHE A 203 10.35 -4.84 12.99
C PHE A 203 11.62 -4.10 13.45
N VAL A 204 11.48 -2.96 14.12
CA VAL A 204 12.63 -2.20 14.67
C VAL A 204 13.44 -3.06 15.65
N ARG A 205 12.79 -3.86 16.50
CA ARG A 205 13.48 -4.80 17.41
C ARG A 205 14.29 -5.88 16.70
N SER A 206 13.82 -6.32 15.52
CA SER A 206 14.54 -7.30 14.72
C SER A 206 15.85 -6.72 14.14
N LEU A 207 15.91 -5.40 13.97
CA LEU A 207 17.07 -4.67 13.46
C LEU A 207 18.06 -4.29 14.57
N LYS A 208 18.69 -5.27 15.20
CA LYS A 208 19.63 -5.10 16.34
C LYS A 208 20.82 -4.14 16.12
N HIS A 209 21.08 -3.74 14.87
CA HIS A 209 22.19 -2.86 14.50
C HIS A 209 21.74 -1.59 13.80
N LEU A 210 20.45 -1.27 13.79
CA LEU A 210 19.97 -0.01 13.22
C LEU A 210 20.31 1.13 14.20
N PRO A 211 21.14 2.12 13.80
CA PRO A 211 21.37 3.30 14.62
C PRO A 211 20.07 4.07 14.89
N ASP A 212 19.94 4.65 16.08
CA ASP A 212 18.72 5.36 16.50
C ASP A 212 18.29 6.45 15.52
N MET A 213 19.27 7.14 14.92
CA MET A 213 19.05 8.18 13.90
C MET A 213 18.35 7.67 12.62
N HIS A 214 18.28 6.35 12.41
CA HIS A 214 17.60 5.73 11.27
C HIS A 214 16.28 5.06 11.65
N ILE A 215 15.97 4.93 12.94
CA ILE A 215 14.68 4.36 13.39
C ILE A 215 13.52 5.20 12.85
N GLY A 216 13.64 6.53 12.91
CA GLY A 216 12.58 7.44 12.41
C GLY A 216 12.44 7.51 10.90
N GLN A 217 13.31 6.83 10.15
CA GLN A 217 13.18 6.67 8.70
C GLN A 217 12.31 5.45 8.36
N VAL A 218 12.25 4.45 9.24
CA VAL A 218 11.46 3.24 9.02
C VAL A 218 9.99 3.57 9.04
N THR A 219 9.32 3.29 7.92
CA THR A 219 7.89 3.48 7.75
C THR A 219 7.24 2.16 7.39
N ILE A 220 6.09 1.87 7.99
CA ILE A 220 5.21 0.78 7.55
C ILE A 220 3.96 1.39 6.88
N PRO A 221 3.69 1.05 5.61
CA PRO A 221 2.49 1.51 4.92
C PRO A 221 1.20 0.95 5.52
N ILE A 222 0.15 1.77 5.46
CA ILE A 222 -1.22 1.41 5.82
C ILE A 222 -2.12 1.79 4.64
N VAL A 223 -2.91 0.82 4.19
CA VAL A 223 -3.87 0.98 3.11
C VAL A 223 -5.27 1.15 3.68
N GLN A 224 -6.01 2.14 3.18
CA GLN A 224 -7.43 2.24 3.45
C GLN A 224 -8.21 2.37 2.15
N ILE A 225 -9.03 1.36 1.87
CA ILE A 225 -9.87 1.30 0.67
C ILE A 225 -11.29 1.69 1.05
N MET A 226 -11.82 2.72 0.42
CA MET A 226 -13.16 3.25 0.69
C MET A 226 -13.95 3.34 -0.60
N GLY A 227 -14.67 2.27 -0.94
CA GLY A 227 -15.25 2.16 -2.27
C GLY A 227 -14.16 2.21 -3.36
N LEU A 228 -14.27 3.18 -4.26
CA LEU A 228 -13.29 3.41 -5.33
C LEU A 228 -12.19 4.40 -4.95
N ASP A 229 -12.09 4.81 -3.69
CA ASP A 229 -10.97 5.59 -3.18
C ASP A 229 -9.95 4.67 -2.48
N PHE A 230 -8.67 4.94 -2.71
CA PHE A 230 -7.54 4.28 -2.07
C PHE A 230 -6.69 5.35 -1.39
N HIS A 231 -6.53 5.22 -0.09
CA HIS A 231 -5.71 6.08 0.73
C HIS A 231 -4.49 5.29 1.22
N LEU A 232 -3.32 5.87 1.03
CA LEU A 232 -2.07 5.34 1.50
C LEU A 232 -1.55 6.23 2.63
N TYR A 233 -1.41 5.63 3.80
CA TYR A 233 -0.76 6.24 4.95
C TYR A 233 0.59 5.56 5.21
N GLY A 234 1.47 6.24 5.92
CA GLY A 234 2.69 5.64 6.48
C GLY A 234 2.78 5.89 7.97
N MET A 235 3.09 4.85 8.74
CA MET A 235 3.37 4.96 10.17
C MET A 235 4.86 4.85 10.45
N LYS A 236 5.39 5.79 11.24
CA LYS A 236 6.78 5.80 11.70
C LYS A 236 6.91 6.22 13.16
N ILE A 237 8.04 5.90 13.77
CA ILE A 237 8.42 6.35 15.13
C ILE A 237 9.14 7.69 14.99
N VAL A 238 8.68 8.72 15.69
CA VAL A 238 9.37 10.04 15.69
C VAL A 238 10.11 10.33 16.98
N ASP A 239 9.70 9.67 18.06
CA ASP A 239 10.36 9.73 19.36
C ASP A 239 9.97 8.46 20.17
N LYS A 240 10.57 8.27 21.33
CA LYS A 240 10.31 7.13 22.22
C LYS A 240 8.82 7.00 22.56
N GLY A 241 8.20 5.97 22.00
CA GLY A 241 6.77 5.68 22.20
C GLY A 241 5.83 6.61 21.45
N LEU A 242 6.36 7.56 20.66
CA LEU A 242 5.58 8.50 19.86
C LEU A 242 5.62 8.07 18.38
N TYR A 243 4.43 7.81 17.85
CA TYR A 243 4.21 7.38 16.48
C TYR A 243 3.42 8.46 15.76
N ILE A 244 3.74 8.67 14.49
CA ILE A 244 2.90 9.48 13.60
C ILE A 244 2.41 8.64 12.44
N MET A 245 1.21 8.98 11.97
CA MET A 245 0.61 8.41 10.78
C MET A 245 0.28 9.56 9.84
N ASP A 246 0.95 9.61 8.69
CA ASP A 246 0.78 10.66 7.69
C ASP A 246 0.11 10.07 6.44
N GLU A 247 -0.77 10.85 5.78
CA GLU A 247 -1.31 10.47 4.47
C GLU A 247 -0.28 10.79 3.39
N TYR A 248 0.21 9.78 2.68
CA TYR A 248 1.20 9.94 1.62
C TYR A 248 0.56 10.14 0.26
N TYR A 249 -0.54 9.43 0.01
CA TYR A 249 -1.17 9.47 -1.29
C TYR A 249 -2.66 9.13 -1.21
N LYS A 250 -3.43 9.78 -2.08
CA LYS A 250 -4.83 9.44 -2.31
C LYS A 250 -5.04 9.27 -3.81
N VAL A 251 -5.70 8.19 -4.21
CA VAL A 251 -6.10 7.95 -5.60
C VAL A 251 -7.50 7.37 -5.67
N THR A 252 -8.24 7.78 -6.70
CA THR A 252 -9.54 7.21 -7.04
C THR A 252 -9.40 6.32 -8.26
N TYR A 253 -10.01 5.15 -8.24
CA TYR A 253 -10.05 4.25 -9.39
C TYR A 253 -10.70 4.96 -10.59
N PRO A 254 -10.05 5.03 -11.77
CA PRO A 254 -10.60 5.76 -12.90
C PRO A 254 -11.80 5.04 -13.51
N ARG A 255 -12.84 5.82 -13.85
CA ARG A 255 -14.16 5.34 -14.24
C ARG A 255 -14.57 5.74 -15.65
N SER A 256 -13.80 6.64 -16.26
CA SER A 256 -14.10 7.20 -17.59
C SER A 256 -12.85 7.53 -18.38
N ILE A 257 -13.00 7.73 -19.69
CA ILE A 257 -11.93 8.25 -20.56
C ILE A 257 -11.43 9.60 -20.04
N LEU A 258 -12.31 10.47 -19.53
CA LEU A 258 -11.92 11.77 -19.00
C LEU A 258 -10.99 11.62 -17.79
N GLU A 259 -11.29 10.70 -16.88
CA GLU A 259 -10.46 10.43 -15.70
C GLU A 259 -9.14 9.76 -16.08
N LEU A 260 -9.13 8.86 -17.07
CA LEU A 260 -7.88 8.31 -17.63
C LEU A 260 -6.95 9.40 -18.16
N LYS A 261 -7.51 10.37 -18.89
CA LYS A 261 -6.75 11.52 -19.43
C LYS A 261 -6.24 12.47 -18.36
N LYS A 262 -6.90 12.51 -17.20
CA LYS A 262 -6.44 13.25 -16.01
C LYS A 262 -5.44 12.42 -15.20
N ASN A 263 -4.52 11.72 -15.88
CA ASN A 263 -3.48 10.89 -15.29
C ASN A 263 -3.99 9.72 -14.44
N GLY A 264 -5.21 9.21 -14.67
CA GLY A 264 -5.80 8.15 -13.86
C GLY A 264 -4.90 6.90 -13.69
N LEU A 265 -4.30 6.41 -14.78
CA LEU A 265 -3.35 5.30 -14.73
C LEU A 265 -2.04 5.68 -14.04
N THR A 266 -1.47 6.84 -14.37
CA THR A 266 -0.24 7.33 -13.76
C THR A 266 -0.39 7.47 -12.25
N ASN A 267 -1.51 7.98 -11.76
CA ASN A 267 -1.77 8.14 -10.32
C ASN A 267 -1.81 6.78 -9.60
N ILE A 268 -2.41 5.76 -10.22
CA ILE A 268 -2.41 4.39 -9.67
C ILE A 268 -0.98 3.84 -9.61
N PHE A 269 -0.18 3.98 -10.68
CA PHE A 269 1.21 3.52 -10.68
C PHE A 269 2.09 4.27 -9.68
N THR A 270 1.91 5.59 -9.55
CA THR A 270 2.60 6.39 -8.54
C THR A 270 2.25 5.90 -7.13
N MET A 271 0.96 5.68 -6.85
CA MET A 271 0.52 5.11 -5.58
C MET A 271 1.23 3.79 -5.28
N LEU A 272 1.19 2.83 -6.21
CA LEU A 272 1.79 1.50 -6.03
C LEU A 272 3.30 1.57 -5.77
N ASN A 273 4.02 2.44 -6.48
CA ASN A 273 5.45 2.64 -6.24
C ASN A 273 5.75 3.22 -4.86
N ILE A 274 4.89 4.08 -4.31
CA ILE A 274 5.03 4.58 -2.93
C ILE A 274 4.79 3.45 -1.92
N VAL A 275 3.87 2.52 -2.19
CA VAL A 275 3.53 1.42 -1.25
C VAL A 275 4.72 0.47 -0.98
N ILE A 276 5.70 0.35 -1.88
CA ILE A 276 6.86 -0.55 -1.71
C ILE A 276 8.04 0.10 -0.96
N LEU A 277 8.07 1.43 -0.88
CA LEU A 277 9.06 2.22 -0.14
C LEU A 277 8.76 2.20 1.36
#